data_AF-Q63526-F1
#
_entry.id   AF-Q63526-F1
#
_cell.length_a   1.000
_cell.length_b   1.000
_cell.length_c   1.000
_cell.angle_alpha   90.00
_cell.angle_beta   90.00
_cell.angle_gamma   90.00
#
_symmetry.space_group_name_H-M   'P 1'
#
loop_
_entity.id
_entity.type
_entity.pdbx_description
1 polymer ?
#
loop_
_entity_poly.entity_id
_entity_poly.type
_entity_poly.pdbx_seq_one_letter_code
_entity_poly.pdbx_strand_id
1 'polypeptide(L)'
;FTQGDVGLAMGKLYGNDFSQTTISRFEALNLSFKNMCKLKPLLEKWLNDAESSPSDPSAALPVRPHSQEYLRRGRGDRTSIETNIPLTLEKRFQDNPKPSSEEISMIAEQLCPGEGVV
;
A
#
# COMPACT_ATOMS: atom_id res chain seq x y z
N PHE A 1 2.71 -11.65 -17.39
CA PHE A 1 2.72 -10.75 -16.23
C PHE A 1 2.15 -11.47 -15.03
N THR A 2 2.81 -11.40 -13.87
CA THR A 2 2.22 -11.84 -12.59
C THR A 2 1.39 -10.71 -11.99
N GLN A 3 0.46 -11.03 -11.09
CA GLN A 3 -0.33 -10.02 -10.36
C GLN A 3 0.56 -9.03 -9.58
N GLY A 4 1.75 -9.47 -9.12
CA GLY A 4 2.75 -8.59 -8.54
C GLY A 4 3.32 -7.61 -9.57
N ASP A 5 3.74 -8.10 -10.74
CA ASP A 5 4.31 -7.26 -11.82
C ASP A 5 3.32 -6.17 -12.26
N VAL A 6 2.04 -6.53 -12.38
CA VAL A 6 0.96 -5.57 -12.69
C VAL A 6 0.91 -4.50 -11.60
N GLY A 7 0.89 -4.90 -10.33
CA GLY A 7 0.84 -3.98 -9.19
C GLY A 7 2.00 -2.98 -9.15
N LEU A 8 3.23 -3.44 -9.44
CA LEU A 8 4.42 -2.58 -9.55
C LEU A 8 4.38 -1.66 -10.78
N ALA A 9 3.95 -2.17 -11.94
CA ALA A 9 3.86 -1.37 -13.16
C ALA A 9 2.84 -0.23 -13.00
N MET A 10 1.70 -0.52 -12.36
CA MET A 10 0.69 0.47 -12.00
C MET A 10 1.25 1.55 -11.08
N GLY A 11 2.10 1.16 -10.12
CA GLY A 11 2.81 2.07 -9.23
C GLY A 11 3.65 3.12 -9.95
N LYS A 12 4.44 2.66 -10.93
CA LYS A 12 5.29 3.54 -11.75
C LYS A 12 4.50 4.51 -12.63
N LEU A 13 3.33 4.09 -13.13
CA LEU A 13 2.50 4.87 -14.04
C LEU A 13 1.59 5.88 -13.32
N TYR A 14 1.07 5.50 -12.13
CA TYR A 14 0.02 6.24 -11.43
C TYR A 14 0.43 6.72 -10.03
N GLY A 15 1.69 6.52 -9.64
CA GLY A 15 2.27 7.03 -8.39
C GLY A 15 1.80 6.33 -7.11
N ASN A 16 1.13 5.18 -7.23
CA ASN A 16 0.71 4.37 -6.09
C ASN A 16 0.81 2.89 -6.43
N ASP A 17 1.72 2.19 -5.75
CA ASP A 17 1.91 0.75 -5.93
C ASP A 17 0.67 0.00 -5.43
N PHE A 18 0.24 -0.99 -6.20
CA PHE A 18 -0.77 -1.95 -5.75
C PHE A 18 -0.08 -3.25 -5.35
N SER A 19 -0.47 -3.80 -4.20
CA SER A 19 -0.02 -5.13 -3.79
C SER A 19 -0.61 -6.21 -4.68
N GLN A 20 0.08 -7.35 -4.81
CA GLN A 20 -0.45 -8.56 -5.46
C GLN A 20 -1.84 -8.92 -4.92
N THR A 21 -2.05 -8.81 -3.60
CA THR A 21 -3.36 -9.06 -2.96
C THR A 21 -4.46 -8.12 -3.49
N THR A 22 -4.12 -6.87 -3.80
CA THR A 22 -5.07 -5.91 -4.39
C THR A 22 -5.52 -6.37 -5.78
N ILE A 23 -4.57 -6.78 -6.63
CA ILE A 23 -4.86 -7.24 -8.00
C ILE A 23 -5.66 -8.55 -7.96
N SER A 24 -5.26 -9.51 -7.12
CA SER A 24 -5.99 -10.76 -6.91
C SER A 24 -7.44 -10.55 -6.47
N ARG A 25 -7.68 -9.64 -5.51
CA ARG A 25 -9.04 -9.30 -5.06
C ARG A 25 -9.87 -8.60 -6.13
N PHE A 26 -9.25 -7.79 -6.98
CA PHE A 26 -9.94 -7.17 -8.11
C PHE A 26 -10.43 -8.23 -9.11
N GLU A 27 -9.56 -9.17 -9.50
CA GLU A 27 -9.89 -10.27 -10.41
C GLU A 27 -10.97 -11.20 -9.85
N ALA A 28 -10.91 -11.50 -8.55
CA ALA A 28 -11.89 -12.34 -7.85
C ALA A 28 -13.20 -11.61 -7.49
N LEU A 29 -13.40 -10.39 -7.98
CA LEU A 29 -14.52 -9.53 -7.65
C LEU A 29 -14.72 -9.27 -6.13
N ASN A 30 -13.66 -9.40 -5.34
CA ASN A 30 -13.66 -9.36 -3.88
C ASN A 30 -13.21 -8.00 -3.32
N LEU A 31 -13.77 -6.91 -3.84
CA LEU A 31 -13.62 -5.54 -3.34
C LEU A 31 -14.99 -4.89 -3.30
N SER A 32 -15.13 -3.81 -2.52
CA SER A 32 -16.35 -3.01 -2.57
C SER A 32 -16.58 -2.46 -3.98
N PHE A 33 -17.84 -2.27 -4.36
CA PHE A 33 -18.21 -1.72 -5.66
C PHE A 33 -17.48 -0.41 -5.98
N LYS A 34 -17.40 0.50 -5.00
CA LYS A 34 -16.67 1.77 -5.14
C LYS A 34 -15.17 1.58 -5.42
N ASN A 35 -14.54 0.56 -4.83
CA ASN A 35 -13.14 0.25 -5.09
C ASN A 35 -12.95 -0.37 -6.48
N MET A 36 -13.87 -1.23 -6.93
CA MET A 36 -13.85 -1.78 -8.28
C MET A 36 -13.93 -0.69 -9.34
N CYS A 37 -14.90 0.22 -9.21
CA CYS A 37 -15.06 1.33 -10.16
C CYS A 37 -13.83 2.25 -10.22
N LYS A 38 -13.08 2.37 -9.12
CA LYS A 38 -11.82 3.15 -9.10
C LYS A 38 -10.67 2.42 -9.77
N LEU A 39 -10.55 1.10 -9.59
CA LEU A 39 -9.44 0.31 -10.13
C LEU A 39 -9.63 -0.03 -11.61
N LYS A 40 -10.87 -0.28 -12.05
CA LYS A 40 -11.20 -0.67 -13.42
C LYS A 40 -10.59 0.23 -14.51
N PRO A 41 -10.78 1.56 -14.51
CA PRO A 41 -10.22 2.41 -15.56
C PRO A 41 -8.69 2.46 -15.54
N LEU A 42 -8.06 2.29 -14.36
CA LEU A 42 -6.61 2.29 -14.23
C LEU A 42 -6.01 1.01 -14.85
N LEU A 43 -6.61 -0.15 -14.53
CA LEU A 43 -6.17 -1.45 -15.03
C LEU A 43 -6.47 -1.63 -16.52
N GLU A 44 -7.61 -1.13 -17.01
CA GLU A 44 -7.93 -1.11 -18.45
C GLU A 44 -6.91 -0.28 -19.24
N LYS A 45 -6.58 0.92 -18.74
CA LYS A 45 -5.57 1.77 -19.40
C LYS A 45 -4.20 1.10 -19.42
N TRP A 46 -3.77 0.51 -18.32
CA TRP A 46 -2.51 -0.24 -18.29
C TRP A 46 -2.50 -1.41 -19.27
N LEU A 47 -3.61 -2.15 -19.37
CA LEU A 47 -3.72 -3.27 -20.30
C LEU A 47 -3.56 -2.81 -21.75
N ASN A 48 -4.25 -1.73 -22.15
CA ASN A 48 -4.13 -1.15 -23.48
C ASN A 48 -2.70 -0.65 -23.78
N ASP A 49 -2.05 -0.03 -22.79
CA ASP A 49 -0.66 0.46 -22.93
C ASP A 49 0.34 -0.72 -23.06
N ALA A 50 0.09 -1.83 -22.36
CA ALA A 50 0.90 -3.04 -22.44
C ALA A 50 0.72 -3.79 -23.78
N GLU A 51 -0.49 -3.80 -24.33
CA GLU A 51 -0.81 -4.45 -25.61
C GLU A 51 -0.33 -3.65 -26.84
N SER A 52 -0.23 -2.33 -26.73
CA SER A 52 0.22 -1.45 -27.84
C SER A 52 1.75 -1.34 -27.97
N SER A 53 2.52 -1.86 -27.01
CA SER A 53 3.99 -1.86 -27.05
C SER A 53 4.52 -3.08 -27.83
N PRO A 54 5.31 -2.90 -28.90
CA PRO A 54 5.80 -4.02 -29.69
C PRO A 54 6.89 -4.80 -28.94
N SER A 55 6.53 -5.99 -28.48
CA SER A 55 7.38 -7.19 -28.40
C SER A 55 8.75 -7.05 -27.73
N ASP A 56 8.80 -6.58 -26.49
CA ASP A 56 9.85 -7.07 -25.57
C ASP A 56 9.27 -7.23 -24.16
N PRO A 57 9.01 -8.47 -23.70
CA PRO A 57 8.47 -8.73 -22.37
C PRO A 57 9.41 -8.28 -21.24
N SER A 58 10.69 -7.98 -21.54
CA SER A 58 11.63 -7.39 -20.59
C SER A 58 11.66 -5.84 -20.64
N ALA A 59 11.10 -5.21 -21.68
CA ALA A 59 11.08 -3.76 -21.86
C ALA A 59 9.71 -3.12 -21.58
N ALA A 60 8.69 -3.90 -21.19
CA ALA A 60 7.33 -3.45 -20.86
C ALA A 60 7.23 -2.58 -19.59
N LEU A 61 8.33 -1.96 -19.15
CA LEU A 61 8.32 -0.86 -18.20
C LEU A 61 8.52 0.43 -18.99
N PRO A 62 7.46 1.20 -19.31
CA PRO A 62 7.64 2.54 -19.82
C PRO A 62 8.17 3.37 -18.65
N VAL A 63 9.50 3.46 -18.52
CA VAL A 63 10.13 4.42 -17.62
C VAL A 63 9.96 5.78 -18.28
N ARG A 64 8.85 6.45 -17.99
CA ARG A 64 8.74 7.89 -18.24
C ARG A 64 9.63 8.59 -17.18
N PRO A 65 10.62 9.41 -17.56
CA PRO A 65 11.57 10.03 -16.61
C PRO A 65 10.97 11.12 -15.70
N HIS A 66 9.64 11.25 -15.63
CA HIS A 66 8.96 12.42 -15.03
C HIS A 66 8.18 12.12 -13.74
N SER A 67 8.20 10.90 -13.21
CA SER A 67 7.43 10.55 -12.00
C SER A 67 8.26 10.36 -10.74
N GLN A 68 9.57 10.63 -10.78
CA GLN A 68 10.45 10.43 -9.62
C GLN A 68 10.11 11.34 -8.42
N GLU A 69 9.37 12.43 -8.66
CA GLU A 69 8.93 13.36 -7.61
C GLU A 69 7.73 12.83 -6.80
N TYR A 70 6.93 11.91 -7.35
CA TYR A 70 5.75 11.35 -6.64
C TYR A 70 6.07 10.15 -5.76
N LEU A 71 7.26 9.54 -5.90
CA LEU A 71 7.73 8.41 -5.10
C LEU A 71 7.85 8.70 -3.59
N ARG A 72 7.82 9.98 -3.20
CA ARG A 72 8.03 10.41 -1.81
C ARG A 72 6.74 10.70 -1.03
N ARG A 73 5.56 10.65 -1.67
CA ARG A 73 4.25 10.84 -1.02
C ARG A 73 3.34 9.61 -1.18
N GLY A 74 3.93 8.43 -1.23
CA GLY A 74 3.18 7.16 -1.19
C GLY A 74 2.52 6.95 0.17
N ARG A 75 1.47 6.12 0.20
CA ARG A 75 0.85 5.63 1.44
C ARG A 75 1.92 5.02 2.34
N GLY A 76 1.90 5.32 3.63
CA GLY A 76 2.85 4.73 4.59
C GLY A 76 2.87 3.21 4.50
N ASP A 77 4.07 2.64 4.54
CA ASP A 77 4.26 1.19 4.51
C ASP A 77 3.56 0.53 5.70
N ARG A 78 3.11 -0.71 5.51
CA ARG A 78 2.51 -1.47 6.60
C ARG A 78 3.60 -1.85 7.59
N THR A 79 3.57 -1.27 8.79
CA THR A 79 4.41 -1.72 9.90
C THR A 79 3.90 -3.06 10.42
N SER A 80 4.77 -4.08 10.42
CA SER A 80 4.49 -5.34 11.11
C SER A 80 4.74 -5.13 12.60
N ILE A 81 3.77 -5.45 13.44
CA ILE A 81 3.86 -5.28 14.88
C ILE A 81 4.17 -6.65 15.49
N GLU A 82 5.27 -6.78 16.23
CA GLU A 82 5.71 -8.04 16.85
C GLU A 82 4.69 -8.57 17.88
N THR A 83 4.61 -9.89 18.06
CA THR A 83 3.54 -10.59 18.79
C THR A 83 3.28 -10.13 20.24
N ASN A 84 4.27 -9.54 20.93
CA ASN A 84 4.09 -9.06 22.30
C ASN A 84 3.44 -7.66 22.39
N ILE A 85 3.55 -6.85 21.34
CA ILE A 85 3.02 -5.49 21.31
C ILE A 85 1.48 -5.46 21.24
N PRO A 86 0.79 -6.29 20.41
CA PRO A 86 -0.66 -6.33 20.35
C PRO A 86 -1.32 -6.70 21.68
N LEU A 87 -0.71 -7.61 22.44
CA LEU A 87 -1.24 -8.00 23.76
C LEU A 87 -1.24 -6.83 24.74
N THR A 88 -0.17 -6.03 24.73
CA THR A 88 -0.05 -4.84 25.57
C THR A 88 -1.04 -3.76 25.15
N LEU A 89 -1.19 -3.54 23.84
CA LEU A 89 -2.16 -2.59 23.28
C LEU A 89 -3.61 -2.98 23.59
N GLU A 90 -3.96 -4.26 23.46
CA GLU A 90 -5.29 -4.78 23.77
C GLU A 90 -5.64 -4.57 25.25
N LYS A 91 -4.70 -4.82 26.16
CA LYS A 91 -4.89 -4.56 27.59
C LYS A 91 -5.15 -3.07 27.87
N ARG A 92 -4.36 -2.17 27.28
CA ARG A 92 -4.56 -0.72 27.43
C ARG A 92 -5.89 -0.25 26.85
N PHE A 93 -6.33 -0.84 25.74
CA PHE A 93 -7.62 -0.56 25.13
C PHE A 93 -8.80 -0.97 26.02
N GLN A 94 -8.67 -2.10 26.74
CA GLN A 94 -9.69 -2.52 27.72
C GLN A 94 -9.79 -1.55 28.91
N ASP A 95 -8.66 -1.01 29.39
CA ASP A 95 -8.62 -0.05 30.50
C ASP A 95 -9.18 1.31 30.08
N ASN A 96 -8.76 1.82 28.92
CA ASN A 96 -9.26 3.07 28.34
C ASN A 96 -9.29 2.99 26.79
N PRO A 97 -10.47 2.83 26.16
CA PRO A 97 -10.58 2.77 24.71
C PRO A 97 -10.39 4.13 24.03
N LYS A 98 -10.30 5.23 24.79
CA LYS A 98 -10.08 6.60 24.30
C LYS A 98 -8.91 7.25 25.06
N PRO A 99 -7.68 6.76 24.85
CA PRO A 99 -6.51 7.34 25.50
C PRO A 99 -6.30 8.79 25.03
N SER A 100 -5.80 9.64 25.94
CA SER A 100 -5.37 10.99 25.61
C SER A 100 -4.09 10.97 24.77
N SER A 101 -3.72 12.10 24.16
CA SER A 101 -2.46 12.21 23.43
C SER A 101 -1.25 11.91 24.31
N GLU A 102 -1.29 12.28 25.60
CA GLU A 102 -0.21 12.02 26.55
C GLU A 102 -0.10 10.52 26.85
N GLU A 103 -1.24 9.85 27.03
CA GLU A 103 -1.29 8.40 27.26
C GLU A 103 -0.79 7.62 26.04
N ILE A 104 -1.12 8.07 24.83
CA ILE A 104 -0.61 7.46 23.59
C ILE A 104 0.91 7.56 23.51
N SER A 105 1.49 8.74 23.79
CA SER A 105 2.95 8.92 23.82
C SER A 105 3.62 8.02 24.85
N MET A 106 3.06 7.94 26.07
CA MET A 106 3.58 7.04 27.11
C MET A 106 3.53 5.57 26.70
N ILE A 107 2.46 5.14 26.03
CA ILE A 107 2.34 3.77 25.52
C ILE A 107 3.37 3.52 24.41
N ALA A 108 3.57 4.48 23.50
CA ALA A 108 4.56 4.37 22.43
C ALA A 108 5.99 4.22 22.98
N GLU A 109 6.38 5.04 23.96
CA GLU A 109 7.69 4.96 24.62
C GLU A 109 7.92 3.62 25.35
N GLN A 110 6.87 3.06 25.97
CA GLN A 110 6.94 1.75 26.62
C GLN A 110 7.09 0.59 25.64
N LEU A 111 6.48 0.70 24.45
CA LEU A 111 6.49 -0.35 23.42
C LEU A 111 7.75 -0.30 22.55
N CYS A 112 8.29 0.90 22.30
CA CYS A 112 9.53 1.13 21.59
C CYS A 112 10.39 2.17 22.35
N PRO A 113 11.19 1.73 23.33
CA PRO A 113 12.14 2.61 24.01
C PRO A 113 13.28 2.99 23.05
N GLY A 114 13.11 4.04 22.24
CA GLY A 114 14.19 4.57 21.41
C GLY A 114 13.82 5.36 20.15
N GLU A 115 12.59 5.28 19.65
CA GLU A 115 12.16 6.11 18.50
C GLU A 115 11.39 7.33 19.00
N GLY A 116 12.15 8.40 19.27
CA GLY A 116 11.57 9.73 19.39
C GLY A 116 10.78 10.06 18.13
N VAL A 117 9.56 10.55 18.32
CA VAL A 117 8.68 11.04 17.28
C VAL A 117 9.43 12.12 16.47
N VAL A 118 9.80 11.78 15.23
CA VAL A 118 10.18 12.73 14.17
C VAL A 118 9.12 12.74 13.08
#